data_AF-A0A913XQ83-F1
#
_entry.id   AF-A0A913XQ83-F1
#
_cell.length_a   1.000
_cell.length_b   1.000
_cell.length_c   1.000
_cell.angle_alpha   90.00
_cell.angle_beta   90.00
_cell.angle_gamma   90.00
#
_symmetry.space_group_name_H-M   'P 1'
#
loop_
_entity.id
_entity.type
_entity.pdbx_description
1 polymer ?
#
loop_
_entity_poly.entity_id
_entity_poly.type
_entity_poly.pdbx_seq_one_letter_code
_entity_poly.pdbx_strand_id
1 'polypeptide(L)'
;MVTPAIQLCQNKCFLEHKCVSYNLGPVLGQTRWCELNAADHSTRPSFLVDKKGYEYCPIQNACLSSPCLFERICIPDFSWNTYSCKGCRSPLGMEDGRIPDENITASSFYQSPKAKEKTRPSNGRLNKKKTEDDAAGWSASSKKEGEYIQVDLGAIKVITMVATQGRGDFPQWVTTYSLSYSLDNKDWKDYDEDSVKVFPGNSDQQTVVTNVLQVPIETRHIRLIVKGYRAWPSLRMELYGC
;
A
#
# COMPACT_ATOMS: atom_id res chain seq x y z
N MET A 1 8.06 -17.60 -32.87
CA MET A 1 7.63 -19.02 -32.87
C MET A 1 7.65 -19.51 -31.44
N VAL A 2 6.52 -19.95 -30.91
CA VAL A 2 6.38 -20.45 -29.53
C VAL A 2 6.96 -21.88 -29.48
N THR A 3 7.76 -22.22 -28.47
CA THR A 3 8.36 -23.56 -28.36
C THR A 3 7.30 -24.58 -27.91
N PRO A 4 7.41 -25.88 -28.28
CA PRO A 4 6.44 -26.91 -27.87
C PRO A 4 6.26 -27.01 -26.34
N ALA A 5 7.32 -26.73 -25.59
CA ALA A 5 7.28 -26.68 -24.13
C ALA A 5 6.40 -25.55 -23.59
N ILE A 6 6.43 -24.37 -24.23
CA ILE A 6 5.56 -23.24 -23.84
C ILE A 6 4.10 -23.61 -24.06
N GLN A 7 3.77 -24.19 -25.22
CA GLN A 7 2.38 -24.54 -25.54
C GLN A 7 1.82 -25.62 -24.60
N LEU A 8 2.66 -26.58 -24.19
CA LEU A 8 2.30 -27.58 -23.18
C LEU A 8 1.96 -26.92 -21.83
N CYS A 9 2.81 -26.00 -21.35
CA CYS A 9 2.59 -25.33 -20.07
C CYS A 9 1.38 -24.41 -20.10
N GLN A 10 1.15 -23.70 -21.21
CA GLN A 10 -0.05 -22.89 -21.43
C GLN A 10 -1.31 -23.75 -21.36
N ASN A 11 -1.34 -24.88 -22.06
CA ASN A 11 -2.50 -25.77 -22.04
C ASN A 11 -2.75 -26.35 -20.64
N LYS A 12 -1.70 -26.73 -19.91
CA LYS A 12 -1.83 -27.18 -18.51
C LYS A 12 -2.39 -26.10 -17.60
N CYS A 13 -1.93 -24.87 -17.75
CA CYS A 13 -2.40 -23.75 -16.97
C CYS A 13 -3.86 -23.41 -17.33
N PHE A 14 -4.25 -23.47 -18.60
CA PHE A 14 -5.63 -23.25 -19.03
C PHE A 14 -6.62 -24.27 -18.45
N LEU A 15 -6.19 -25.53 -18.27
CA LEU A 15 -7.02 -26.59 -17.69
C LEU A 15 -7.10 -26.53 -16.15
N GLU A 16 -6.13 -25.90 -15.49
CA GLU A 16 -6.10 -25.76 -14.04
C GLU A 16 -6.85 -24.48 -13.63
N HIS A 17 -8.01 -24.64 -12.99
CA HIS A 17 -8.93 -23.53 -12.70
C HIS A 17 -8.31 -22.38 -11.90
N LYS A 18 -7.27 -22.65 -11.10
CA LYS A 18 -6.59 -21.61 -10.31
C LYS A 18 -5.40 -20.97 -11.02
N CYS A 19 -4.96 -21.50 -12.16
CA CYS A 19 -3.72 -21.07 -12.79
C CYS A 19 -3.91 -19.77 -13.58
N VAL A 20 -3.08 -18.77 -13.30
CA VAL A 20 -3.11 -17.44 -13.94
C VAL A 20 -1.76 -17.03 -14.53
N SER A 21 -0.68 -17.72 -14.15
CA SER A 21 0.64 -17.64 -14.80
C SER A 21 1.40 -18.96 -14.61
N TYR A 22 2.52 -19.16 -15.29
CA TYR A 22 3.36 -20.35 -15.09
C TYR A 22 4.85 -20.03 -15.25
N ASN A 23 5.72 -20.79 -14.59
CA ASN A 23 7.17 -20.70 -14.79
C ASN A 23 7.64 -21.87 -15.67
N LEU A 24 8.51 -21.58 -16.62
CA LEU A 24 9.25 -22.60 -17.36
C LEU A 24 10.53 -22.92 -16.60
N GLY A 25 10.66 -24.16 -16.16
CA GLY A 25 11.88 -24.64 -15.51
C GLY A 25 13.05 -24.83 -16.48
N PRO A 26 14.25 -25.10 -15.95
CA PRO A 26 15.45 -25.33 -16.74
C PRO A 26 15.30 -26.56 -17.65
N VAL A 27 16.01 -26.54 -18.78
CA VAL A 27 16.00 -27.65 -19.75
C VAL A 27 16.78 -28.83 -19.17
N LEU A 28 16.11 -29.96 -18.91
CA LEU A 28 16.73 -31.22 -18.52
C LEU A 28 16.51 -32.23 -19.65
N GLY A 29 17.51 -32.37 -20.53
CA GLY A 29 17.39 -33.19 -21.74
C GLY A 29 16.42 -32.55 -22.75
N GLN A 30 15.36 -33.27 -23.15
CA GLN A 30 14.30 -32.76 -24.03
C GLN A 30 13.08 -32.20 -23.28
N THR A 31 13.08 -32.24 -21.94
CA THR A 31 11.90 -31.92 -21.13
C THR A 31 12.09 -30.60 -20.38
N ARG A 32 11.16 -29.67 -20.55
CA ARG A 32 10.96 -28.50 -19.66
C ARG A 32 9.77 -28.76 -18.74
N TRP A 33 9.88 -28.32 -17.50
CA TRP A 33 8.86 -28.51 -16.46
C TRP A 33 8.04 -27.22 -16.32
N CYS A 34 6.76 -27.37 -16.01
CA CYS A 34 5.83 -26.25 -15.82
C CYS A 34 5.50 -26.12 -14.33
N GLU A 35 5.76 -24.95 -13.76
CA GLU A 35 5.28 -24.59 -12.42
C GLU A 35 4.05 -23.69 -12.59
N LEU A 36 2.87 -24.19 -12.24
CA LEU A 36 1.61 -23.47 -12.40
C LEU A 36 1.37 -22.54 -11.19
N ASN A 37 1.05 -21.28 -11.43
CA ASN A 37 0.90 -20.27 -10.40
C ASN A 37 -0.54 -19.78 -10.31
N ALA A 38 -1.06 -19.64 -9.08
CA ALA A 38 -2.38 -19.07 -8.82
C ALA A 38 -2.40 -17.53 -8.65
N ALA A 39 -1.27 -16.88 -8.93
CA ALA A 39 -1.13 -15.43 -8.99
C ALA A 39 -0.23 -15.03 -10.19
N ASP A 40 -0.40 -13.79 -10.66
CA ASP A 40 0.40 -13.16 -11.72
C ASP A 40 1.12 -11.93 -11.14
N HIS A 41 2.32 -11.62 -11.65
CA HIS A 41 3.13 -10.45 -11.25
C HIS A 41 2.36 -9.13 -11.35
N SER A 42 1.37 -9.04 -12.25
CA SER A 42 0.48 -7.87 -12.35
C SER A 42 -0.49 -7.72 -11.18
N THR A 43 -0.88 -8.84 -10.56
CA THR A 43 -1.84 -8.87 -9.44
C THR A 43 -1.17 -8.94 -8.08
N ARG A 44 0.04 -9.51 -8.01
CA ARG A 44 0.86 -9.66 -6.80
C ARG A 44 2.36 -9.53 -7.14
N PRO A 45 2.86 -8.33 -7.44
CA PRO A 45 4.24 -8.11 -7.82
C PRO A 45 5.26 -8.67 -6.83
N SER A 46 4.97 -8.59 -5.53
CA SER A 46 5.87 -9.05 -4.46
C SER A 46 6.05 -10.57 -4.39
N PHE A 47 5.21 -11.35 -5.06
CA PHE A 47 5.28 -12.81 -5.09
C PHE A 47 6.24 -13.34 -6.18
N LEU A 48 6.72 -12.47 -7.07
CA LEU A 48 7.69 -12.85 -8.08
C LEU A 48 9.08 -12.98 -7.44
N VAL A 49 9.55 -14.22 -7.33
CA VAL A 49 10.88 -14.54 -6.79
C VAL A 49 11.77 -15.05 -7.92
N ASP A 50 12.90 -14.39 -8.14
CA ASP A 50 13.89 -14.84 -9.11
C ASP A 50 14.47 -16.21 -8.69
N LYS A 51 14.32 -17.19 -9.58
CA LYS A 51 14.78 -18.57 -9.38
C LYS A 51 15.69 -18.96 -10.53
N LYS A 52 16.94 -19.32 -10.23
CA LYS A 52 17.96 -19.62 -11.24
C LYS A 52 17.49 -20.69 -12.22
N GLY A 53 17.51 -20.37 -13.52
CA GLY A 53 17.12 -21.28 -14.60
C GLY A 53 15.62 -21.38 -14.85
N TYR A 54 14.80 -20.60 -14.14
CA TYR A 54 13.36 -20.48 -14.39
C TYR A 54 13.06 -19.19 -15.13
N GLU A 55 12.11 -19.27 -16.05
CA GLU A 55 11.62 -18.15 -16.85
C GLU A 55 10.13 -17.95 -16.53
N TYR A 56 9.79 -16.77 -16.04
CA TYR A 56 8.41 -16.40 -15.73
C TYR A 56 7.62 -16.19 -17.03
N CYS A 57 6.45 -16.82 -17.16
CA CYS A 57 5.56 -16.67 -18.30
C CYS A 57 4.15 -16.29 -17.84
N PRO A 58 3.69 -15.05 -18.09
CA PRO A 58 2.29 -14.72 -17.91
C PRO A 58 1.44 -15.50 -18.92
N ILE A 59 0.23 -15.94 -18.53
CA ILE A 59 -0.74 -16.39 -19.53
C ILE A 59 -1.15 -15.16 -20.33
N GLN A 60 -1.24 -15.31 -21.64
CA GLN A 60 -1.79 -14.28 -22.50
C GLN A 60 -3.22 -13.95 -22.05
N ASN A 61 -3.41 -12.75 -21.52
CA ASN A 61 -4.70 -12.32 -21.00
C ASN A 61 -4.98 -10.87 -21.41
N ALA A 62 -6.25 -10.48 -21.31
CA ALA A 62 -6.69 -9.19 -21.77
C ALA A 62 -6.07 -7.99 -21.01
N CYS A 63 -5.44 -8.20 -19.85
CA CYS A 63 -4.73 -7.16 -19.11
C CYS A 63 -3.31 -6.86 -19.61
N LEU A 64 -2.73 -7.70 -20.48
CA LEU A 64 -1.37 -7.50 -21.01
C LEU A 64 -1.19 -6.22 -21.82
N SER A 65 -2.27 -5.69 -22.40
CA SER A 65 -2.24 -4.41 -23.12
C SER A 65 -2.49 -3.20 -22.21
N SER A 66 -2.47 -3.39 -20.88
CA SER A 66 -2.86 -2.38 -19.88
C SER A 66 -4.16 -1.64 -20.27
N PRO A 67 -5.26 -2.36 -20.57
CA PRO A 67 -6.45 -1.78 -21.20
C PRO A 67 -7.24 -0.82 -20.28
N CYS A 68 -6.92 -0.80 -18.99
CA CYS A 68 -7.62 0.01 -18.01
C CYS A 68 -7.12 1.46 -18.02
N LEU A 69 -8.01 2.37 -18.40
CA LEU A 69 -7.78 3.80 -18.29
C LEU A 69 -7.92 4.27 -16.83
N PHE A 70 -7.19 5.33 -16.47
CA PHE A 70 -7.32 6.07 -15.21
C PHE A 70 -7.08 5.27 -13.91
N GLU A 71 -5.84 4.82 -13.67
CA GLU A 71 -5.40 4.22 -12.39
C GLU A 71 -6.31 3.08 -11.87
N ARG A 72 -6.99 2.40 -12.78
CA ARG A 72 -7.80 1.22 -12.47
C ARG A 72 -6.92 -0.02 -12.60
N ILE A 73 -7.04 -0.93 -11.65
CA ILE A 73 -6.37 -2.22 -11.74
C ILE A 73 -7.14 -3.09 -12.71
N CYS A 74 -6.42 -3.68 -13.65
CA CYS A 74 -6.96 -4.67 -14.57
C CYS A 74 -6.99 -6.04 -13.90
N ILE A 75 -8.19 -6.60 -13.76
CA ILE A 75 -8.40 -7.95 -13.25
C ILE A 75 -8.77 -8.84 -14.43
N PRO A 76 -7.89 -9.77 -14.86
CA PRO A 76 -8.17 -10.65 -15.98
C PRO A 76 -9.21 -11.70 -15.59
N ASP A 77 -10.12 -11.99 -16.53
CA ASP A 77 -11.06 -13.10 -16.46
C ASP A 77 -10.61 -14.17 -17.46
N PHE A 78 -9.96 -15.20 -16.94
CA PHE A 78 -9.39 -16.28 -17.74
C PHE A 78 -10.44 -17.21 -18.33
N SER A 79 -11.62 -17.34 -17.71
CA SER A 79 -12.69 -18.21 -18.21
C SER A 79 -13.26 -17.70 -19.54
N TRP A 80 -13.26 -16.38 -19.72
CA TRP A 80 -13.86 -15.74 -20.90
C TRP A 80 -12.86 -14.95 -21.73
N ASN A 81 -11.58 -14.94 -21.35
CA ASN A 81 -10.54 -14.08 -21.92
C ASN A 81 -10.97 -12.60 -21.98
N THR A 82 -11.63 -12.14 -20.91
CA THR A 82 -12.05 -10.75 -20.76
C THR A 82 -11.28 -10.09 -19.60
N TYR A 83 -11.62 -8.86 -19.26
CA TYR A 83 -11.05 -8.16 -18.11
C TYR A 83 -12.09 -7.27 -17.45
N SER A 84 -11.89 -6.97 -16.17
CA SER A 84 -12.61 -5.92 -15.47
C SER A 84 -11.64 -4.88 -14.93
N CYS A 85 -11.96 -3.61 -15.13
CA CYS A 85 -11.20 -2.50 -14.55
C CYS A 85 -11.86 -2.07 -13.25
N LYS A 86 -11.25 -2.42 -12.12
CA LYS A 86 -11.74 -1.98 -10.81
C LYS A 86 -10.99 -0.73 -10.35
N GLY A 87 -11.74 0.23 -9.81
CA GLY A 87 -11.15 1.37 -9.13
C GLY A 87 -10.46 0.90 -7.85
N CYS A 88 -9.19 1.25 -7.69
CA CYS A 88 -8.39 0.96 -6.50
C CYS A 88 -8.11 2.26 -5.72
N ARG A 89 -9.17 3.04 -5.46
CA ARG A 89 -9.10 4.34 -4.77
C ARG A 89 -10.15 4.42 -3.65
N SER A 90 -10.54 3.28 -3.09
CA SER A 90 -11.50 3.26 -1.97
C SER A 90 -10.75 3.49 -0.65
N PRO A 91 -11.34 4.18 0.36
CA PRO A 91 -10.72 4.30 1.66
C PRO A 91 -10.50 2.92 2.28
N LEU A 92 -9.33 2.70 2.85
CA LEU A 92 -8.93 1.42 3.44
C LEU A 92 -9.41 1.27 4.89
N GLY A 93 -9.86 2.36 5.52
CA GLY A 93 -10.66 2.28 6.74
C GLY A 93 -10.08 3.02 7.93
N MET A 94 -9.23 4.03 7.70
CA MET A 94 -8.78 4.89 8.80
C MET A 94 -9.95 5.72 9.33
N GLU A 95 -10.66 6.46 8.48
CA GLU A 95 -11.72 7.38 8.91
C GLU A 95 -12.94 6.65 9.50
N ASP A 96 -13.38 5.57 8.86
CA ASP A 96 -14.62 4.87 9.20
C ASP A 96 -14.45 3.76 10.26
N GLY A 97 -13.23 3.55 10.76
CA GLY A 97 -12.96 2.59 11.82
C GLY A 97 -12.85 1.13 11.38
N ARG A 98 -12.91 0.82 10.07
CA ARG A 98 -12.66 -0.56 9.59
C ARG A 98 -11.26 -1.07 9.93
N ILE A 99 -10.26 -0.19 9.99
CA ILE A 99 -8.96 -0.49 10.59
C ILE A 99 -9.12 -0.33 12.10
N PRO A 100 -8.91 -1.37 12.94
CA PRO A 100 -9.04 -1.26 14.39
C PRO A 100 -8.00 -0.33 15.03
N ASP A 101 -8.28 0.18 16.24
CA ASP A 101 -7.40 1.11 16.94
C ASP A 101 -6.03 0.48 17.27
N GLU A 102 -6.03 -0.80 17.66
CA GLU A 102 -4.83 -1.59 17.96
C GLU A 102 -3.90 -1.77 16.75
N ASN A 103 -4.43 -1.61 15.54
CA ASN A 103 -3.66 -1.69 14.31
C ASN A 103 -3.00 -0.35 13.93
N ILE A 104 -3.26 0.71 14.70
CA ILE A 104 -2.67 2.03 14.49
C ILE A 104 -1.68 2.28 15.62
N THR A 105 -0.40 2.31 15.29
CA THR A 105 0.69 2.57 16.23
C THR A 105 1.53 3.76 15.76
N ALA A 106 2.51 4.17 16.55
CA ALA A 106 3.41 5.26 16.18
C ALA A 106 4.77 5.05 16.85
N SER A 107 5.79 5.78 16.37
CA SER A 107 7.08 5.88 17.05
C SER A 107 6.92 6.37 18.49
N SER A 108 6.02 7.31 18.70
CA SER A 108 5.69 7.87 20.00
C SER A 108 4.37 8.64 19.92
N PHE A 109 3.84 9.06 21.07
CA PHE A 109 2.78 10.06 21.10
C PHE A 109 2.88 10.95 22.33
N TYR A 110 2.37 12.17 22.21
CA TYR A 110 2.41 13.14 23.29
C TYR A 110 1.54 12.67 24.46
N GLN A 111 2.18 12.53 25.62
CA GLN A 111 1.55 12.26 26.89
C GLN A 111 2.06 13.28 27.90
N SER A 112 1.15 14.08 28.45
CA SER A 112 1.46 14.99 29.55
C SER A 112 0.43 14.79 30.63
N PRO A 113 0.83 14.64 31.92
CA PRO A 113 -0.12 14.57 33.03
C PRO A 113 -1.05 15.79 33.13
N LYS A 114 -0.65 16.91 32.52
CA LYS A 114 -1.44 18.15 32.47
C LYS A 114 -2.33 18.25 31.22
N ALA A 115 -2.11 17.41 30.22
CA ALA A 115 -2.95 17.39 29.03
C ALA A 115 -4.27 16.70 29.37
N LYS A 116 -5.38 17.42 29.14
CA LYS A 116 -6.73 16.87 29.34
C LYS A 116 -7.06 15.80 28.30
N GLU A 117 -6.50 15.95 27.10
CA GLU A 117 -6.82 15.14 25.93
C GLU A 117 -5.62 14.32 25.49
N LYS A 118 -5.89 13.11 24.98
CA LYS A 118 -4.88 12.18 24.49
C LYS A 118 -4.66 12.38 22.99
N THR A 119 -3.42 12.27 22.52
CA THR A 119 -3.07 12.36 21.10
C THR A 119 -2.61 11.01 20.56
N ARG A 120 -3.33 9.94 20.92
CA ARG A 120 -2.99 8.54 20.61
C ARG A 120 -2.81 8.34 19.10
N PRO A 121 -2.07 7.31 18.67
CA PRO A 121 -1.95 6.99 17.25
C PRO A 121 -3.31 6.80 16.56
N SER A 122 -4.29 6.17 17.23
CA SER A 122 -5.65 6.00 16.68
C SER A 122 -6.42 7.32 16.50
N ASN A 123 -5.98 8.43 17.10
CA ASN A 123 -6.54 9.75 16.81
C ASN A 123 -6.02 10.32 15.48
N GLY A 124 -5.04 9.66 14.85
CA GLY A 124 -4.52 9.99 13.52
C GLY A 124 -5.44 9.60 12.36
N ARG A 125 -6.70 9.24 12.61
CA ARG A 125 -7.71 8.98 11.56
C ARG A 125 -8.13 10.29 10.89
N LEU A 126 -8.31 10.28 9.57
CA LEU A 126 -8.82 11.43 8.81
C LEU A 126 -10.14 11.93 9.41
N ASN A 127 -10.34 13.25 9.43
CA ASN A 127 -11.53 13.91 9.98
C ASN A 127 -11.86 13.62 11.45
N LYS A 128 -10.96 12.94 12.20
CA LYS A 128 -11.11 12.74 13.65
C LYS A 128 -11.45 14.06 14.31
N LYS A 129 -12.56 14.04 15.05
CA LYS A 129 -13.05 15.16 15.84
C LYS A 129 -12.52 15.07 17.26
N LYS A 130 -12.38 16.24 17.87
CA LYS A 130 -12.08 16.36 19.29
C LYS A 130 -13.23 15.79 20.11
N THR A 131 -12.90 15.09 21.18
CA THR A 131 -13.83 14.65 22.22
C THR A 131 -13.33 15.12 23.59
N GLU A 132 -14.00 14.72 24.67
CA GLU A 132 -13.53 15.00 26.03
C GLU A 132 -12.16 14.36 26.32
N ASP A 133 -11.98 13.11 25.89
CA ASP A 133 -10.77 12.32 26.17
C ASP A 133 -9.71 12.39 25.07
N ASP A 134 -10.11 12.66 23.83
CA ASP A 134 -9.23 12.58 22.66
C ASP A 134 -9.13 13.90 21.90
N ALA A 135 -7.89 14.26 21.57
CA ALA A 135 -7.57 15.35 20.66
C ALA A 135 -8.00 15.02 19.21
N ALA A 136 -8.11 16.05 18.37
CA ALA A 136 -8.44 15.89 16.96
C ALA A 136 -7.20 15.55 16.09
N GLY A 137 -6.40 14.58 16.52
CA GLY A 137 -5.21 14.14 15.78
C GLY A 137 -4.21 13.34 16.62
N TRP A 138 -3.39 12.54 15.94
CA TRP A 138 -2.16 12.03 16.54
C TRP A 138 -1.15 13.17 16.68
N SER A 139 -0.32 13.12 17.71
CA SER A 139 0.83 14.02 17.88
C SER A 139 1.98 13.25 18.49
N ALA A 140 3.17 13.37 17.90
CA ALA A 140 4.37 12.72 18.41
C ALA A 140 4.77 13.23 19.81
N SER A 141 5.56 12.48 20.58
CA SER A 141 6.00 12.92 21.91
C SER A 141 6.99 14.08 21.86
N SER A 142 7.77 14.17 20.78
CA SER A 142 8.86 15.13 20.63
C SER A 142 8.76 15.86 19.29
N LYS A 143 9.26 17.10 19.26
CA LYS A 143 9.38 17.91 18.04
C LYS A 143 10.63 17.50 17.26
N LYS A 144 10.59 16.36 16.58
CA LYS A 144 11.71 15.90 15.73
C LYS A 144 11.23 15.29 14.42
N GLU A 145 12.09 15.38 13.42
CA GLU A 145 11.96 14.61 12.19
C GLU A 145 12.17 13.11 12.47
N GLY A 146 11.57 12.26 11.62
CA GLY A 146 11.66 10.81 11.75
C GLY A 146 10.64 10.17 12.69
N GLU A 147 9.84 10.96 13.40
CA GLU A 147 8.61 10.44 14.04
C GLU A 147 7.68 9.88 12.95
N TYR A 148 6.94 8.82 13.28
CA TYR A 148 6.05 8.17 12.32
C TYR A 148 4.77 7.69 12.98
N ILE A 149 3.70 7.67 12.18
CA ILE A 149 2.50 6.88 12.45
C ILE A 149 2.54 5.63 11.56
N GLN A 150 2.14 4.49 12.11
CA GLN A 150 2.18 3.19 11.46
C GLN A 150 0.80 2.55 11.46
N VAL A 151 0.46 1.90 10.36
CA VAL A 151 -0.82 1.21 10.16
C VAL A 151 -0.57 -0.23 9.76
N ASP A 152 -1.16 -1.19 10.48
CA ASP A 152 -1.34 -2.58 10.05
C ASP A 152 -2.71 -2.73 9.36
N LEU A 153 -2.69 -3.00 8.06
CA LEU A 153 -3.90 -3.16 7.25
C LEU A 153 -4.63 -4.50 7.48
N GLY A 154 -4.06 -5.39 8.32
CA GLY A 154 -4.58 -6.71 8.66
C GLY A 154 -4.39 -7.77 7.57
N ALA A 155 -4.28 -7.34 6.31
CA ALA A 155 -3.96 -8.14 5.15
C ALA A 155 -3.08 -7.33 4.18
N ILE A 156 -2.47 -8.02 3.22
CA ILE A 156 -1.79 -7.34 2.10
C ILE A 156 -2.85 -6.61 1.28
N LYS A 157 -2.60 -5.32 1.02
CA LYS A 157 -3.44 -4.39 0.25
C LYS A 157 -2.58 -3.68 -0.79
N VAL A 158 -3.24 -3.10 -1.79
CA VAL A 158 -2.61 -2.16 -2.72
C VAL A 158 -2.99 -0.73 -2.32
N ILE A 159 -2.00 0.07 -1.97
CA ILE A 159 -2.17 1.49 -1.64
C ILE A 159 -1.84 2.32 -2.87
N THR A 160 -2.74 3.23 -3.22
CA THR A 160 -2.61 4.10 -4.40
C THR A 160 -2.60 5.58 -4.05
N MET A 161 -3.18 5.97 -2.92
CA MET A 161 -3.15 7.36 -2.46
C MET A 161 -3.08 7.45 -0.95
N VAL A 162 -2.52 8.56 -0.48
CA VAL A 162 -2.51 8.94 0.94
C VAL A 162 -3.15 10.32 1.07
N ALA A 163 -4.15 10.43 1.95
CA ALA A 163 -4.68 11.73 2.35
C ALA A 163 -4.17 12.09 3.75
N THR A 164 -3.77 13.34 3.94
CA THR A 164 -3.32 13.88 5.23
C THR A 164 -4.08 15.15 5.58
N GLN A 165 -4.23 15.40 6.87
CA GLN A 165 -4.89 16.56 7.44
C GLN A 165 -4.15 16.95 8.73
N GLY A 166 -4.06 18.23 9.05
CA GLY A 166 -3.46 18.67 10.31
C GLY A 166 -4.31 18.34 11.53
N ARG A 167 -3.87 18.71 12.74
CA ARG A 167 -4.61 18.49 13.99
C ARG A 167 -5.82 19.43 14.10
N GLY A 168 -7.03 18.91 14.24
CA GLY A 168 -8.24 19.73 14.11
C GLY A 168 -8.48 20.78 15.22
N ASP A 169 -7.83 20.65 16.37
CA ASP A 169 -8.04 21.48 17.56
C ASP A 169 -6.89 22.44 17.90
N PHE A 170 -5.74 22.33 17.22
CA PHE A 170 -4.60 23.24 17.38
C PHE A 170 -3.88 23.47 16.04
N PRO A 171 -3.20 24.61 15.84
CA PRO A 171 -2.46 24.90 14.61
C PRO A 171 -1.13 24.14 14.55
N GLN A 172 -1.23 22.82 14.41
CA GLN A 172 -0.13 21.85 14.36
C GLN A 172 -0.39 20.89 13.19
N TRP A 173 0.62 20.69 12.34
CA TRP A 173 0.50 19.79 11.19
C TRP A 173 1.85 19.39 10.63
N VAL A 174 1.88 18.24 9.95
CA VAL A 174 2.99 17.78 9.12
C VAL A 174 2.96 18.52 7.79
N THR A 175 4.08 19.16 7.41
CA THR A 175 4.22 19.92 6.16
C THR A 175 4.82 19.09 5.04
N THR A 176 5.65 18.11 5.37
CA THR A 176 6.23 17.15 4.43
C THR A 176 6.44 15.80 5.09
N TYR A 177 6.33 14.73 4.32
CA TYR A 177 6.49 13.36 4.81
C TYR A 177 7.08 12.44 3.74
N SER A 178 7.63 11.30 4.16
CA SER A 178 7.91 10.17 3.27
C SER A 178 7.11 8.95 3.72
N LEU A 179 7.08 7.91 2.89
CA LEU A 179 6.42 6.65 3.20
C LEU A 179 7.46 5.53 3.29
N SER A 180 7.21 4.58 4.20
CA SER A 180 7.95 3.33 4.29
C SER A 180 6.96 2.20 4.50
N TYR A 181 7.23 1.01 3.97
CA TYR A 181 6.27 -0.09 3.95
C TYR A 181 6.94 -1.45 4.17
N SER A 182 6.18 -2.40 4.69
CA SER A 182 6.66 -3.73 5.06
C SER A 182 5.56 -4.78 4.96
N LEU A 183 5.92 -5.98 4.50
CA LEU A 183 5.01 -7.13 4.49
C LEU A 183 4.93 -7.84 5.86
N ASP A 184 5.96 -7.70 6.71
CA ASP A 184 6.15 -8.52 7.91
C ASP A 184 6.42 -7.70 9.19
N ASN A 185 6.39 -6.37 9.09
CA ASN A 185 6.65 -5.41 10.17
C ASN A 185 8.12 -5.42 10.67
N LYS A 186 9.04 -6.09 9.97
CA LYS A 186 10.46 -6.20 10.35
C LYS A 186 11.34 -5.57 9.29
N ASP A 187 11.19 -6.02 8.04
CA ASP A 187 11.97 -5.52 6.92
C ASP A 187 11.18 -4.39 6.24
N TRP A 188 11.71 -3.18 6.33
CA TRP A 188 11.08 -1.96 5.84
C TRP A 188 11.77 -1.46 4.57
N LYS A 189 10.96 -1.03 3.60
CA LYS A 189 11.41 -0.40 2.36
C LYS A 189 10.83 1.01 2.28
N ASP A 190 11.64 1.98 1.87
CA ASP A 190 11.17 3.33 1.62
C ASP A 190 10.46 3.39 0.25
N TYR A 191 9.49 4.29 0.12
CA TYR A 191 8.85 4.56 -1.16
C TYR A 191 9.71 5.54 -1.96
N ASP A 192 10.22 5.07 -3.11
CA ASP A 192 11.21 5.77 -3.92
C ASP A 192 10.67 6.14 -5.30
N GLU A 193 11.03 7.34 -5.76
CA GLU A 193 10.89 7.81 -7.15
C GLU A 193 12.27 8.39 -7.54
N ASP A 194 13.17 7.52 -8.04
CA ASP A 194 14.64 7.72 -8.20
C ASP A 194 15.44 7.91 -6.90
N SER A 195 14.79 8.44 -5.86
CA SER A 195 15.27 8.56 -4.49
C SER A 195 14.07 8.55 -3.54
N VAL A 196 14.31 8.49 -2.22
CA VAL A 196 13.23 8.53 -1.22
C VAL A 196 12.30 9.71 -1.47
N LYS A 197 11.05 9.39 -1.82
CA LYS A 197 10.07 10.40 -2.18
C LYS A 197 9.63 11.17 -0.95
N VAL A 198 9.76 12.49 -1.01
CA VAL A 198 9.18 13.42 -0.04
C VAL A 198 7.93 14.04 -0.63
N PHE A 199 6.79 13.77 0.00
CA PHE A 199 5.49 14.31 -0.38
C PHE A 199 5.24 15.65 0.32
N PRO A 200 4.59 16.60 -0.37
CA PRO A 200 4.00 17.76 0.29
C PRO A 200 2.82 17.31 1.16
N GLY A 201 2.80 17.78 2.41
CA GLY A 201 1.71 17.57 3.36
C GLY A 201 0.82 18.81 3.45
N ASN A 202 0.49 19.20 4.68
CA ASN A 202 -0.51 20.22 4.95
C ASN A 202 0.10 21.61 5.14
N SER A 203 -0.69 22.64 4.81
CA SER A 203 -0.39 24.06 5.04
C SER A 203 -1.27 24.69 6.12
N ASP A 204 -2.25 23.94 6.63
CA ASP A 204 -3.15 24.32 7.71
C ASP A 204 -3.66 23.07 8.47
N GLN A 205 -4.55 23.29 9.43
CA GLN A 205 -5.04 22.26 10.34
C GLN A 205 -6.30 21.50 9.85
N GLN A 206 -6.99 21.97 8.80
CA GLN A 206 -8.31 21.47 8.38
C GLN A 206 -8.36 20.93 6.96
N THR A 207 -7.60 21.49 6.03
CA THR A 207 -7.64 21.12 4.62
C THR A 207 -7.03 19.74 4.43
N VAL A 208 -7.78 18.85 3.79
CA VAL A 208 -7.28 17.53 3.39
C VAL A 208 -6.40 17.70 2.16
N VAL A 209 -5.19 17.18 2.23
CA VAL A 209 -4.25 17.10 1.10
C VAL A 209 -4.14 15.64 0.70
N THR A 210 -4.32 15.33 -0.58
CA THR A 210 -4.24 13.96 -1.10
C THR A 210 -3.13 13.87 -2.12
N ASN A 211 -2.22 12.91 -1.91
CA ASN A 211 -1.15 12.58 -2.83
C ASN A 211 -1.42 11.21 -3.45
N VAL A 212 -1.39 11.16 -4.79
CA VAL A 212 -1.41 9.91 -5.56
C VAL A 212 0.01 9.36 -5.62
N LEU A 213 0.14 8.05 -5.40
CA LEU A 213 1.41 7.34 -5.58
C LEU A 213 1.56 7.00 -7.06
N GLN A 214 2.66 7.44 -7.68
CA GLN A 214 2.93 7.12 -9.08
C GLN A 214 3.05 5.60 -9.30
N VAL A 215 3.67 4.92 -8.34
CA VAL A 215 3.74 3.47 -8.28
C VAL A 215 2.93 3.00 -7.06
N PRO A 216 1.87 2.20 -7.25
CA PRO A 216 1.12 1.64 -6.12
C PRO A 216 2.00 0.77 -5.21
N ILE A 217 1.74 0.82 -3.90
CA ILE A 217 2.46 0.01 -2.91
C ILE A 217 1.63 -1.22 -2.55
N GLU A 218 2.15 -2.42 -2.81
CA GLU A 218 1.60 -3.67 -2.26
C GLU A 218 2.23 -3.94 -0.89
N THR A 219 1.45 -3.81 0.20
CA THR A 219 1.97 -3.97 1.56
C THR A 219 0.90 -4.36 2.57
N ARG A 220 1.31 -4.87 3.73
CA ARG A 220 0.45 -5.02 4.91
C ARG A 220 0.65 -3.88 5.91
N HIS A 221 1.89 -3.45 6.10
CA HIS A 221 2.26 -2.40 7.03
C HIS A 221 2.75 -1.17 6.26
N ILE A 222 2.34 0.01 6.70
CA ILE A 222 2.84 1.28 6.15
C ILE A 222 3.10 2.27 7.27
N ARG A 223 4.15 3.06 7.10
CA ARG A 223 4.53 4.20 7.94
C ARG A 223 4.44 5.48 7.12
N LEU A 224 3.84 6.50 7.72
CA LEU A 224 4.03 7.88 7.29
C LEU A 224 5.07 8.51 8.20
N ILE A 225 6.23 8.86 7.64
CA ILE A 225 7.39 9.36 8.36
C ILE A 225 7.45 10.88 8.19
N VAL A 226 7.46 11.59 9.32
CA VAL A 226 7.52 13.06 9.35
C VAL A 226 8.89 13.53 8.86
N LYS A 227 8.89 14.38 7.82
CA LYS A 227 10.09 15.07 7.31
C LYS A 227 10.08 16.56 7.61
N GLY A 228 8.91 17.15 7.83
CA GLY A 228 8.77 18.55 8.22
C GLY A 228 7.41 18.78 8.87
N TYR A 229 7.33 19.76 9.76
CA TYR A 229 6.10 20.07 10.49
C TYR A 229 6.06 21.54 10.92
N ARG A 230 4.85 22.05 11.14
CA ARG A 230 4.62 23.35 11.77
C ARG A 230 4.19 23.15 13.22
N ALA A 231 4.84 23.88 14.13
CA ALA A 231 4.62 23.91 15.57
C ALA A 231 4.83 22.58 16.32
N TRP A 232 4.24 21.46 15.86
CA TRP A 232 4.39 20.11 16.42
C TRP A 232 4.14 19.04 15.33
N PRO A 233 4.83 17.89 15.33
CA PRO A 233 4.50 16.76 14.46
C PRO A 233 3.13 16.17 14.84
N SER A 234 2.10 16.58 14.11
CA SER A 234 0.72 16.16 14.34
C SER A 234 0.03 15.92 13.02
N LEU A 235 -0.79 14.86 12.92
CA LEU A 235 -1.56 14.60 11.72
C LEU A 235 -2.79 13.72 11.96
N ARG A 236 -3.65 13.74 10.96
CA ARG A 236 -4.75 12.83 10.66
C ARG A 236 -4.53 12.32 9.23
N MET A 237 -4.89 11.07 8.91
CA MET A 237 -4.67 10.50 7.60
C MET A 237 -5.69 9.42 7.21
N GLU A 238 -5.78 9.16 5.91
CA GLU A 238 -6.47 8.03 5.30
C GLU A 238 -5.58 7.41 4.21
N LEU A 239 -5.72 6.11 4.02
CA LEU A 239 -5.08 5.36 2.95
C LEU A 239 -6.14 4.95 1.95
N TYR A 240 -5.87 5.10 0.66
CA TYR A 240 -6.78 4.70 -0.40
C TYR A 240 -6.16 3.60 -1.23
N GLY A 241 -7.01 2.67 -1.67
CA GLY A 241 -6.52 1.47 -2.31
C GLY A 241 -7.59 0.41 -2.51
N CYS A 242 -7.10 -0.82 -2.51
CA CYS A 242 -7.80 -2.11 -2.58
C CYS A 242 -7.16 -3.41 -1.92
#